data_AF-A0A934BP47-F1
#
_entry.id   AF-A0A934BP47-F1
#
_cell.length_a   1.000
_cell.length_b   1.000
_cell.length_c   1.000
_cell.angle_alpha   90.00
_cell.angle_beta   90.00
_cell.angle_gamma   90.00
#
_symmetry.space_group_name_H-M   'P 1'
#
loop_
_entity.id
_entity.type
_entity.pdbx_description
1 polymer ?
#
loop_
_entity_poly.entity_id
_entity_poly.type
_entity_poly.pdbx_seq_one_letter_code
_entity_poly.pdbx_strand_id
1 'polypeptide(L)'
;MNIQGVQAVNALNAIIARHMFERERNNRGFYVEESFVLPWMYPYLEPHGIIMKLNRDPLPTLTPEMVAANRKYWADYAAALLADPRFQGNDAARSAFSKLRTAHAGLYVWRATQGGQPELVSEAEHAFRQALELCRASVETTFRYAEFLTKLERFDEATKLVENFGMLDKENREVGKILDQIRKLQQLAGMESTVRRELESNPANLNAAMQMLSVLASRGKFKEMDAGIDQLIQRRDLPAAVFKNFAATYVQLGRWDRIERVLRRYLSLYPKDAQGWYDLCVVRIQLQQPEAALNSLGQAIRLRPELRQAAYRDARLEKIKLFPSFNQPATESPGATLGKTEPGGAGPTGAAGLYGELFGAASVTKAADGSLSIRSAPMRYVMWILAFIVVAPVSWWCWRHRIGGRLAPGFFFASFLIPVLVVPGIALESVRVTPAALTVKTGLWFMPTTHEIRLSGLESVTEQIEAKSGRRRFGSRTDTVWYFRYRTGEERGLVLSDLFEANRNKVIEYLHRHGIDVRNAARSTP
;
A
#
# COMPACT_ATOMS: atom_id res chain seq x y z
N MET A 1 15.02 -7.90 1.80
CA MET A 1 13.67 -7.77 1.23
C MET A 1 13.08 -9.17 1.14
N ASN A 2 12.07 -9.49 1.94
CA ASN A 2 11.39 -10.79 1.86
C ASN A 2 10.17 -10.59 0.97
N ILE A 3 10.11 -11.29 -0.17
CA ILE A 3 9.09 -11.10 -1.20
C ILE A 3 8.22 -12.34 -1.16
N GLN A 4 6.97 -12.19 -0.73
CA GLN A 4 6.02 -13.29 -0.59
C GLN A 4 4.78 -13.05 -1.46
N GLY A 5 4.32 -14.11 -2.11
CA GLY A 5 3.17 -14.07 -3.01
C GLY A 5 3.55 -13.72 -4.45
N VAL A 6 2.80 -14.31 -5.39
CA VAL A 6 3.03 -14.18 -6.85
C VAL A 6 3.03 -12.72 -7.29
N GLN A 7 2.15 -11.88 -6.71
CA GLN A 7 2.08 -10.45 -7.02
C GLN A 7 3.35 -9.69 -6.63
N ALA A 8 3.92 -9.97 -5.44
CA ALA A 8 5.13 -9.29 -4.98
C ALA A 8 6.36 -9.73 -5.78
N VAL A 9 6.43 -11.02 -6.15
CA VAL A 9 7.48 -11.54 -7.05
C VAL A 9 7.39 -10.89 -8.42
N ASN A 10 6.18 -10.78 -8.98
CA ASN A 10 5.99 -10.14 -10.28
C ASN A 10 6.28 -8.64 -10.25
N ALA A 11 5.96 -7.94 -9.15
CA ALA A 11 6.34 -6.54 -8.98
C ALA A 11 7.87 -6.36 -8.98
N LEU A 12 8.61 -7.26 -8.33
CA LEU A 12 10.08 -7.26 -8.39
C LEU A 12 10.58 -7.56 -9.81
N ASN A 13 10.02 -8.57 -10.47
CA ASN A 13 10.38 -8.91 -11.85
C ASN A 13 10.13 -7.72 -12.79
N ALA A 14 9.05 -6.96 -12.57
CA ALA A 14 8.76 -5.73 -13.30
C ALA A 14 9.89 -4.70 -13.13
N ILE A 15 10.38 -4.50 -11.90
CA ILE A 15 11.46 -3.56 -11.59
C ILE A 15 12.78 -4.02 -12.22
N ILE A 16 13.11 -5.31 -12.11
CA ILE A 16 14.33 -5.89 -12.68
C ILE A 16 14.31 -5.77 -14.21
N ALA A 17 13.21 -6.17 -14.84
CA ALA A 17 13.04 -6.08 -16.29
C ALA A 17 13.17 -4.63 -16.78
N ARG A 18 12.57 -3.67 -16.04
CA ARG A 18 12.71 -2.25 -16.34
C ARG A 18 14.15 -1.77 -16.24
N HIS A 19 14.86 -2.14 -15.18
CA HIS A 19 16.26 -1.76 -14.99
C HIS A 19 17.17 -2.33 -16.10
N MET A 20 16.97 -3.59 -16.47
CA MET A 20 17.69 -4.22 -17.59
C MET A 20 17.42 -3.49 -18.92
N PHE A 21 16.15 -3.18 -19.19
CA PHE A 21 15.75 -2.45 -20.38
C PHE A 21 16.34 -1.03 -20.42
N GLU A 22 16.22 -0.25 -19.34
CA GLU A 22 16.75 1.13 -19.28
C GLU A 22 18.26 1.18 -19.52
N ARG A 23 19.00 0.17 -19.04
CA ARG A 23 20.45 0.08 -19.21
C ARG A 23 20.88 -0.33 -20.62
N GLU A 24 20.16 -1.25 -21.27
CA GLU A 24 20.63 -1.91 -22.51
C GLU A 24 19.78 -1.59 -23.75
N ARG A 25 18.71 -0.79 -23.65
CA ARG A 25 17.80 -0.48 -24.78
C ARG A 25 18.50 0.09 -26.02
N ASN A 26 19.62 0.79 -25.84
CA ASN A 26 20.39 1.35 -26.96
C ASN A 26 21.29 0.31 -27.64
N ASN A 27 21.63 -0.79 -26.95
CA ASN A 27 22.59 -1.78 -27.41
C ASN A 27 21.93 -3.07 -27.94
N ARG A 28 20.70 -3.38 -27.49
CA ARG A 28 20.03 -4.65 -27.78
C ARG A 28 18.56 -4.44 -28.15
N GLY A 29 18.05 -5.33 -29.01
CA GLY A 29 16.61 -5.47 -29.23
C GLY A 29 15.97 -6.29 -28.11
N PHE A 30 14.79 -5.88 -27.67
CA PHE A 30 14.03 -6.58 -26.64
C PHE A 30 12.74 -7.13 -27.23
N TYR A 31 12.45 -8.40 -26.94
CA TYR A 31 11.23 -9.09 -27.35
C TYR A 31 10.64 -9.83 -26.15
N VAL A 32 9.31 -9.90 -26.11
CA VAL A 32 8.54 -10.22 -24.91
C VAL A 32 7.48 -11.25 -25.24
N GLU A 33 7.60 -12.42 -24.61
CA GLU A 33 6.47 -13.31 -24.36
C GLU A 33 5.85 -12.89 -23.01
N GLU A 34 4.60 -12.44 -23.03
CA GLU A 34 3.92 -11.97 -21.83
C GLU A 34 3.29 -13.15 -21.08
N SER A 35 3.93 -13.57 -20.00
CA SER A 35 3.26 -14.46 -19.03
C SER A 35 2.54 -13.71 -17.90
N PHE A 36 2.99 -12.50 -17.57
CA PHE A 36 2.33 -11.61 -16.62
C PHE A 36 2.40 -10.19 -17.17
N VAL A 37 1.29 -9.47 -17.06
CA VAL A 37 1.17 -8.07 -17.47
C VAL A 37 2.13 -7.21 -16.65
N LEU A 38 3.07 -6.55 -17.34
CA LEU A 38 3.99 -5.57 -16.75
C LEU A 38 3.60 -4.16 -17.23
N PRO A 39 2.83 -3.38 -16.44
CA PRO A 39 2.18 -2.16 -16.94
C PRO A 39 3.12 -1.11 -17.57
N TRP A 40 4.36 -1.02 -17.08
CA TRP A 40 5.33 -0.05 -17.60
C TRP A 40 5.75 -0.31 -19.05
N MET A 41 5.57 -1.53 -19.56
CA MET A 41 6.01 -1.93 -20.91
C MET A 41 5.04 -1.48 -21.99
N TYR A 42 3.75 -1.41 -21.69
CA TYR A 42 2.69 -1.19 -22.67
C TYR A 42 2.86 0.04 -23.57
N PRO A 43 3.33 1.20 -23.07
CA PRO A 43 3.65 2.33 -23.94
C PRO A 43 4.70 2.02 -25.01
N TYR A 44 5.60 1.06 -24.78
CA TYR A 44 6.72 0.68 -25.65
C TYR A 44 6.41 -0.54 -26.53
N LEU A 45 5.38 -1.31 -26.22
CA LEU A 45 5.08 -2.57 -26.89
C LEU A 45 4.48 -2.36 -28.28
N GLU A 46 4.95 -3.19 -29.20
CA GLU A 46 4.50 -3.34 -30.58
C GLU A 46 4.29 -4.84 -30.89
N PRO A 47 3.24 -5.22 -31.61
CA PRO A 47 3.07 -6.60 -32.07
C PRO A 47 4.24 -7.06 -32.97
N HIS A 48 4.77 -8.28 -32.77
CA HIS A 48 5.88 -8.80 -33.58
C HIS A 48 5.84 -10.33 -33.75
N GLY A 49 5.18 -10.78 -34.81
CA GLY A 49 4.94 -12.21 -35.03
C GLY A 49 4.05 -12.80 -33.92
N ILE A 50 4.50 -13.91 -33.31
CA ILE A 50 3.81 -14.57 -32.18
C ILE A 50 4.09 -13.93 -30.81
N ILE A 51 4.98 -12.95 -30.73
CA ILE A 51 5.37 -12.23 -29.51
C ILE A 51 5.29 -10.72 -29.74
N MET A 52 5.74 -9.93 -28.77
CA MET A 52 5.78 -8.46 -28.88
C MET A 52 7.22 -7.95 -28.86
N LYS A 53 7.47 -6.86 -29.57
CA LYS A 53 8.73 -6.11 -29.50
C LYS A 53 8.57 -5.00 -28.48
N LEU A 54 9.59 -4.82 -27.64
CA LEU A 54 9.69 -3.70 -26.70
C LEU A 54 10.59 -2.63 -27.34
N ASN A 55 9.98 -1.56 -27.83
CA ASN A 55 10.70 -0.47 -28.51
C ASN A 55 11.56 0.33 -27.53
N ARG A 56 12.61 0.97 -28.05
CA ARG A 56 13.56 1.77 -27.24
C ARG A 56 12.87 2.96 -26.58
N ASP A 57 12.00 3.61 -27.34
CA ASP A 57 11.22 4.75 -26.94
C ASP A 57 9.73 4.38 -26.91
N PRO A 58 8.91 5.04 -26.05
CA PRO A 58 7.48 4.82 -26.05
C PRO A 58 6.89 5.12 -27.41
N LEU A 59 6.00 4.25 -27.88
CA LEU A 59 5.18 4.50 -29.05
C LEU A 59 3.96 5.33 -28.62
N PRO A 60 3.76 6.54 -29.18
CA PRO A 60 2.55 7.31 -28.91
C PRO A 60 1.30 6.55 -29.31
N THR A 61 1.35 5.87 -30.46
CA THR A 61 0.26 5.07 -31.03
C THR A 61 0.81 3.82 -31.72
N LEU A 62 -0.01 2.78 -31.85
CA LEU A 62 0.20 1.73 -32.85
C LEU A 62 -0.37 2.22 -34.18
N THR A 63 0.44 2.19 -35.25
CA THR A 63 -0.02 2.66 -36.56
C THR A 63 -0.97 1.63 -37.20
N PRO A 64 -1.86 2.05 -38.11
CA PRO A 64 -2.72 1.12 -38.85
C PRO A 64 -1.95 0.01 -39.56
N GLU A 65 -0.75 0.31 -40.07
CA GLU A 65 0.12 -0.66 -40.75
C GLU A 65 0.64 -1.72 -39.79
N MET A 66 1.06 -1.33 -38.58
CA MET A 66 1.49 -2.29 -37.54
C MET A 66 0.36 -3.24 -37.17
N VAL A 67 -0.85 -2.70 -36.99
CA VAL A 67 -2.05 -3.48 -36.65
C VAL A 67 -2.44 -4.42 -37.78
N ALA A 68 -2.50 -3.91 -39.02
CA ALA A 68 -2.83 -4.70 -40.20
C ALA A 68 -1.81 -5.82 -40.47
N ALA A 69 -0.51 -5.52 -40.31
CA ALA A 69 0.55 -6.52 -40.44
C ALA A 69 0.42 -7.63 -39.41
N ASN A 70 0.13 -7.28 -38.15
CA ASN A 70 -0.08 -8.27 -37.10
C ASN A 70 -1.33 -9.12 -37.33
N ARG A 71 -2.42 -8.48 -37.76
CA ARG A 71 -3.67 -9.16 -38.09
C ARG A 71 -3.48 -10.16 -39.23
N LYS A 72 -2.80 -9.74 -40.30
CA LYS A 72 -2.47 -10.63 -41.41
C LYS A 72 -1.61 -11.80 -40.95
N TYR A 73 -0.54 -11.52 -40.19
CA TYR A 73 0.35 -12.57 -39.67
C TYR A 73 -0.42 -13.63 -38.89
N TRP A 74 -1.25 -13.22 -37.94
CA TRP A 74 -2.00 -14.16 -37.12
C TRP A 74 -3.12 -14.86 -37.88
N ALA A 75 -3.74 -14.22 -38.88
CA ALA A 75 -4.70 -14.89 -39.76
C ALA A 75 -4.05 -16.07 -40.50
N ASP A 76 -2.89 -15.83 -41.14
CA ASP A 76 -2.16 -16.87 -41.86
C ASP A 76 -1.64 -17.96 -40.90
N TYR A 77 -1.07 -17.54 -39.77
CA TYR A 77 -0.45 -18.45 -38.80
C TYR A 77 -1.47 -19.32 -38.06
N ALA A 78 -2.60 -18.74 -37.62
CA ALA A 78 -3.66 -19.48 -36.97
C ALA A 78 -4.34 -20.47 -37.93
N ALA A 79 -4.56 -20.08 -39.19
CA ALA A 79 -5.10 -20.98 -40.21
C ALA A 79 -4.17 -22.19 -40.43
N ALA A 80 -2.86 -21.96 -40.53
CA ALA A 80 -1.88 -23.04 -40.67
C ALA A 80 -1.87 -23.98 -39.46
N LEU A 81 -1.91 -23.45 -38.23
CA LEU A 81 -1.99 -24.25 -37.01
C LEU A 81 -3.28 -25.08 -36.96
N LEU A 82 -4.43 -24.46 -37.22
CA LEU A 82 -5.72 -25.14 -37.17
C LEU A 82 -5.86 -26.23 -38.25
N ALA A 83 -5.15 -26.10 -39.38
CA ALA A 83 -5.09 -27.12 -40.42
C ALA A 83 -4.18 -28.31 -40.09
N ASP A 84 -3.25 -28.18 -39.12
CA ASP A 84 -2.30 -29.24 -38.75
C ASP A 84 -2.95 -30.24 -37.76
N PRO A 85 -3.14 -31.53 -38.14
CA PRO A 85 -3.70 -32.53 -37.24
C PRO A 85 -2.91 -32.72 -35.93
N ARG A 86 -1.58 -32.50 -35.97
CA ARG A 86 -0.71 -32.59 -34.78
C ARG A 86 -1.01 -31.48 -33.77
N PHE A 87 -1.46 -30.32 -34.25
CA PHE A 87 -1.88 -29.23 -33.40
C PHE A 87 -3.27 -29.48 -32.81
N GLN A 88 -4.22 -29.96 -33.63
CA GLN A 88 -5.60 -30.23 -33.18
C GLN A 88 -5.65 -31.21 -31.99
N GLY A 89 -4.80 -32.24 -32.00
CA GLY A 89 -4.69 -33.24 -30.93
C GLY A 89 -3.74 -32.87 -29.78
N ASN A 90 -3.20 -31.66 -29.74
CA ASN A 90 -2.23 -31.23 -28.73
C ASN A 90 -2.75 -30.05 -27.90
N ASP A 91 -3.44 -30.37 -26.79
CA ASP A 91 -4.04 -29.37 -25.90
C ASP A 91 -3.02 -28.38 -25.32
N ALA A 92 -1.80 -28.84 -25.02
CA ALA A 92 -0.73 -27.98 -24.51
C ALA A 92 -0.30 -26.94 -25.54
N ALA A 93 -0.12 -27.35 -26.80
CA ALA A 93 0.20 -26.43 -27.89
C ALA A 93 -0.96 -25.45 -28.14
N ARG A 94 -2.20 -25.94 -28.20
CA ARG A 94 -3.39 -25.10 -28.37
C ARG A 94 -3.50 -24.04 -27.28
N SER A 95 -3.31 -24.43 -26.03
CA SER A 95 -3.30 -23.53 -24.88
C SER A 95 -2.17 -22.50 -24.98
N ALA A 96 -0.95 -22.92 -25.33
CA ALA A 96 0.20 -22.03 -25.45
C ALA A 96 0.01 -20.96 -26.57
N PHE A 97 -0.43 -21.37 -27.76
CA PHE A 97 -0.64 -20.42 -28.87
C PHE A 97 -1.86 -19.52 -28.65
N SER A 98 -2.91 -20.02 -28.00
CA SER A 98 -4.02 -19.20 -27.51
C SER A 98 -3.54 -18.10 -26.56
N LYS A 99 -2.70 -18.45 -25.58
CA LYS A 99 -2.09 -17.49 -24.64
C LYS A 99 -1.27 -16.41 -25.37
N LEU A 100 -0.45 -16.79 -26.35
CA LEU A 100 0.32 -15.83 -27.14
C LEU A 100 -0.60 -14.83 -27.85
N ARG A 101 -1.67 -15.29 -28.50
CA ARG A 101 -2.63 -14.38 -29.15
C ARG A 101 -3.37 -13.50 -28.13
N THR A 102 -3.68 -14.03 -26.95
CA THR A 102 -4.30 -13.30 -25.83
C THR A 102 -3.41 -12.19 -25.29
N ALA A 103 -2.09 -12.35 -25.28
CA ALA A 103 -1.16 -11.26 -24.94
C ALA A 103 -1.27 -10.08 -25.92
N HIS A 104 -1.39 -10.35 -27.23
CA HIS A 104 -1.62 -9.31 -28.23
C HIS A 104 -2.99 -8.63 -28.02
N ALA A 105 -4.03 -9.41 -27.70
CA ALA A 105 -5.33 -8.83 -27.32
C ALA A 105 -5.19 -7.88 -26.13
N GLY A 106 -4.40 -8.25 -25.12
CA GLY A 106 -4.06 -7.40 -23.98
C GLY A 106 -3.43 -6.07 -24.37
N LEU A 107 -2.47 -6.07 -25.31
CA LEU A 107 -1.87 -4.84 -25.85
C LEU A 107 -2.94 -3.93 -26.47
N TYR A 108 -3.83 -4.49 -27.31
CA TYR A 108 -4.91 -3.72 -27.93
C TYR A 108 -5.91 -3.20 -26.89
N VAL A 109 -6.26 -3.98 -25.86
CA VAL A 109 -7.10 -3.53 -24.74
C VAL A 109 -6.48 -2.31 -24.05
N TRP A 110 -5.19 -2.37 -23.74
CA TRP A 110 -4.51 -1.25 -23.09
C TRP A 110 -4.47 -0.03 -24.00
N ARG A 111 -4.15 -0.18 -25.29
CA ARG A 111 -4.15 0.94 -26.25
C ARG A 111 -5.53 1.57 -26.38
N ALA A 112 -6.59 0.75 -26.41
CA ALA A 112 -7.96 1.21 -26.51
C ALA A 112 -8.47 1.93 -25.25
N THR A 113 -8.06 1.50 -24.06
CA THR A 113 -8.63 2.00 -22.79
C THR A 113 -7.75 3.03 -22.09
N GLN A 114 -6.43 2.94 -22.25
CA GLN A 114 -5.44 3.79 -21.57
C GLN A 114 -4.53 4.52 -22.55
N GLY A 115 -4.23 3.93 -23.70
CA GLY A 115 -3.33 4.48 -24.71
C GLY A 115 -3.98 5.46 -25.70
N GLY A 116 -5.26 5.80 -25.54
CA GLY A 116 -5.94 6.82 -26.35
C GLY A 116 -6.33 6.39 -27.77
N GLN A 117 -6.43 5.09 -28.04
CA GLN A 117 -6.77 4.53 -29.36
C GLN A 117 -8.06 3.69 -29.34
N PRO A 118 -9.24 4.30 -29.07
CA PRO A 118 -10.51 3.59 -28.92
C PRO A 118 -10.90 2.77 -30.17
N GLU A 119 -10.40 3.12 -31.35
CA GLU A 119 -10.58 2.35 -32.59
C GLU A 119 -10.06 0.89 -32.49
N LEU A 120 -9.10 0.63 -31.60
CA LEU A 120 -8.51 -0.69 -31.38
C LEU A 120 -9.37 -1.64 -30.54
N VAL A 121 -10.54 -1.21 -30.06
CA VAL A 121 -11.51 -2.12 -29.40
C VAL A 121 -11.86 -3.30 -30.31
N SER A 122 -12.11 -3.02 -31.59
CA SER A 122 -12.47 -4.06 -32.57
C SER A 122 -11.35 -5.07 -32.81
N GLU A 123 -10.09 -4.60 -32.82
CA GLU A 123 -8.93 -5.46 -32.97
C GLU A 123 -8.66 -6.30 -31.71
N ALA A 124 -8.85 -5.72 -30.52
CA ALA A 124 -8.77 -6.46 -29.27
C ALA A 124 -9.77 -7.63 -29.23
N GLU A 125 -11.03 -7.39 -29.63
CA GLU A 125 -12.03 -8.46 -29.74
C GLU A 125 -11.66 -9.51 -30.77
N HIS A 126 -11.21 -9.09 -31.95
CA HIS A 126 -10.78 -10.01 -33.00
C HIS A 126 -9.65 -10.92 -32.49
N ALA A 127 -8.68 -10.35 -31.77
CA ALA A 127 -7.59 -11.09 -31.15
C ALA A 127 -8.09 -12.11 -30.11
N PHE A 128 -8.99 -11.72 -29.21
CA PHE A 128 -9.56 -12.66 -28.24
C PHE A 128 -10.34 -13.79 -28.91
N ARG A 129 -11.15 -13.49 -29.94
CA ARG A 129 -11.90 -14.52 -30.66
C ARG A 129 -10.97 -15.50 -31.36
N GLN A 130 -9.93 -15.01 -32.03
CA GLN A 130 -8.92 -15.86 -32.66
C GLN A 130 -8.13 -16.68 -31.64
N ALA A 131 -7.86 -16.14 -30.44
CA ALA A 131 -7.26 -16.92 -29.36
C ALA A 131 -8.17 -18.05 -28.86
N LEU A 132 -9.50 -17.85 -28.85
CA LEU A 132 -10.49 -18.88 -28.53
C LEU A 132 -10.71 -19.89 -29.67
N GLU A 133 -10.46 -19.51 -30.93
CA GLU A 133 -10.41 -20.46 -32.05
C GLU A 133 -9.24 -21.45 -31.88
N LEU A 134 -8.07 -20.96 -31.47
CA LEU A 134 -6.90 -21.80 -31.17
C LEU A 134 -7.17 -22.74 -29.98
N CYS A 135 -7.79 -22.22 -28.91
CA CYS A 135 -8.17 -23.01 -27.75
C CYS A 135 -9.46 -22.51 -27.09
N ARG A 136 -10.58 -23.20 -27.35
CA ARG A 136 -11.90 -22.85 -26.83
C ARG A 136 -11.99 -23.00 -25.29
N ALA A 137 -11.22 -23.92 -24.71
CA ALA A 137 -11.17 -24.16 -23.27
C ALA A 137 -10.11 -23.29 -22.54
N SER A 138 -9.61 -22.22 -23.18
CA SER A 138 -8.62 -21.34 -22.57
C SER A 138 -9.24 -20.47 -21.47
N VAL A 139 -8.92 -20.80 -20.21
CA VAL A 139 -9.37 -20.07 -19.02
C VAL A 139 -8.89 -18.62 -19.04
N GLU A 140 -7.59 -18.42 -19.33
CA GLU A 140 -6.97 -17.09 -19.35
C GLU A 140 -7.65 -16.19 -20.39
N THR A 141 -7.82 -16.70 -21.61
CA THR A 141 -8.45 -15.94 -22.71
C THR A 141 -9.88 -15.59 -22.39
N THR A 142 -10.67 -16.56 -21.91
CA THR A 142 -12.07 -16.35 -21.54
C THR A 142 -12.20 -15.27 -20.48
N PHE A 143 -11.43 -15.36 -19.40
CA PHE A 143 -11.56 -14.44 -18.27
C PHE A 143 -11.04 -13.03 -18.61
N ARG A 144 -9.93 -12.91 -19.34
CA ARG A 144 -9.43 -11.61 -19.82
C ARG A 144 -10.40 -10.96 -20.81
N TYR A 145 -11.01 -11.75 -21.69
CA TYR A 145 -12.00 -11.22 -22.64
C TYR A 145 -13.30 -10.80 -21.94
N ALA A 146 -13.79 -11.60 -20.98
CA ALA A 146 -14.95 -11.24 -20.16
C ALA A 146 -14.69 -9.97 -19.33
N GLU A 147 -13.50 -9.82 -18.75
CA GLU A 147 -13.10 -8.59 -18.04
C GLU A 147 -13.11 -7.38 -18.99
N PHE A 148 -12.61 -7.55 -20.22
CA PHE A 148 -12.63 -6.50 -21.23
C PHE A 148 -14.06 -6.11 -21.63
N LEU A 149 -14.92 -7.09 -21.95
CA LEU A 149 -16.34 -6.84 -22.25
C LEU A 149 -17.07 -6.16 -21.09
N THR A 150 -16.75 -6.53 -19.85
CA THR A 150 -17.30 -5.91 -18.64
C THR A 150 -16.87 -4.44 -18.51
N LYS A 151 -15.62 -4.11 -18.85
CA LYS A 151 -15.14 -2.71 -18.89
C LYS A 151 -15.85 -1.87 -19.96
N LEU A 152 -16.27 -2.50 -21.05
CA LEU A 152 -17.09 -1.89 -22.09
C LEU A 152 -18.59 -1.87 -21.74
N GLU A 153 -18.98 -2.27 -20.53
CA GLU A 153 -20.37 -2.41 -20.07
C GLU A 153 -21.22 -3.37 -20.92
N ARG A 154 -20.59 -4.28 -21.68
CA ARG A 154 -21.23 -5.35 -22.47
C ARG A 154 -21.44 -6.59 -21.61
N PHE A 155 -22.19 -6.42 -20.53
CA PHE A 155 -22.37 -7.43 -19.47
C PHE A 155 -23.00 -8.73 -19.97
N ASP A 156 -23.95 -8.64 -20.90
CA ASP A 156 -24.65 -9.83 -21.42
C ASP A 156 -23.73 -10.71 -22.27
N GLU A 157 -22.84 -10.10 -23.07
CA GLU A 157 -21.84 -10.82 -23.85
C GLU A 157 -20.77 -11.43 -22.95
N ALA A 158 -20.30 -10.69 -21.94
CA ALA A 158 -19.37 -11.20 -20.94
C ALA A 158 -19.94 -12.41 -20.19
N THR A 159 -21.21 -12.33 -19.79
CA THR A 159 -21.94 -13.40 -19.10
C THR A 159 -22.04 -14.65 -19.97
N LYS A 160 -22.54 -14.50 -21.21
CA LYS A 160 -22.65 -15.61 -22.16
C LYS A 160 -21.30 -16.26 -22.45
N LEU A 161 -20.23 -15.48 -22.58
CA LEU A 161 -18.88 -15.98 -22.79
C LEU A 161 -18.43 -16.89 -21.63
N VAL A 162 -18.63 -16.44 -20.39
CA VAL A 162 -18.22 -17.18 -19.18
C VAL A 162 -19.11 -18.41 -18.95
N GLU A 163 -20.41 -18.31 -19.20
CA GLU A 163 -21.34 -19.45 -19.13
C GLU A 163 -20.97 -20.54 -20.15
N ASN A 164 -20.70 -20.14 -21.41
CA ASN A 164 -20.26 -21.07 -22.45
C ASN A 164 -18.96 -21.79 -22.09
N PHE A 165 -18.03 -21.08 -21.44
CA PHE A 165 -16.81 -21.71 -20.91
C PHE A 165 -17.13 -22.67 -19.75
N GLY A 166 -18.01 -22.30 -18.82
CA GLY A 166 -18.45 -23.17 -17.72
C GLY A 166 -19.16 -24.45 -18.17
N MET A 167 -19.77 -24.46 -19.36
CA MET A 167 -20.31 -25.70 -19.96
C MET A 167 -19.20 -26.66 -20.42
N LEU A 168 -18.01 -26.13 -20.78
CA LEU A 168 -16.84 -26.91 -21.17
C LEU A 168 -16.04 -27.40 -19.96
N ASP A 169 -15.89 -26.55 -18.94
CA ASP A 169 -15.15 -26.83 -17.70
C ASP A 169 -16.09 -26.68 -16.48
N LYS A 170 -16.88 -27.72 -16.23
CA LYS A 170 -17.91 -27.74 -15.18
C LYS A 170 -17.34 -27.73 -13.76
N GLU A 171 -16.06 -28.07 -13.58
CA GLU A 171 -15.41 -28.12 -12.27
C GLU A 171 -14.72 -26.79 -11.89
N ASN A 172 -14.71 -25.83 -12.82
CA ASN A 172 -14.06 -24.54 -12.60
C ASN A 172 -14.81 -23.66 -11.58
N ARG A 173 -14.25 -23.58 -10.37
CA ARG A 173 -14.85 -22.82 -9.26
C ARG A 173 -14.82 -21.30 -9.46
N GLU A 174 -14.06 -20.79 -10.41
CA GLU A 174 -13.98 -19.34 -10.67
C GLU A 174 -15.14 -18.83 -11.54
N VAL A 175 -15.78 -19.69 -12.32
CA VAL A 175 -16.91 -19.33 -13.21
C VAL A 175 -18.03 -18.65 -12.43
N GLY A 176 -18.49 -19.26 -11.34
CA GLY A 176 -19.57 -18.69 -10.52
C GLY A 176 -19.20 -17.33 -9.93
N LYS A 177 -17.97 -17.17 -9.43
CA LYS A 177 -17.48 -15.90 -8.85
C LYS A 177 -17.43 -14.79 -9.89
N ILE A 178 -16.97 -15.10 -11.10
CA ILE A 178 -16.89 -14.13 -12.20
C ILE A 178 -18.30 -13.72 -12.64
N LEU A 179 -19.23 -14.66 -12.77
CA LEU A 179 -20.63 -14.37 -13.10
C LEU A 179 -21.29 -13.48 -12.02
N ASP A 180 -21.04 -13.76 -10.74
CA ASP A 180 -21.51 -12.91 -9.64
C ASP A 180 -20.95 -11.50 -9.71
N GLN A 181 -19.65 -11.37 -10.03
CA GLN A 181 -18.99 -10.08 -10.20
C GLN A 181 -19.58 -9.29 -11.39
N ILE A 182 -19.80 -9.93 -12.54
CA ILE A 182 -20.40 -9.31 -13.72
C ILE A 182 -21.82 -8.82 -13.39
N ARG A 183 -22.65 -9.67 -12.76
CA ARG A 183 -24.02 -9.29 -12.33
C ARG A 183 -24.03 -8.12 -11.37
N LYS A 184 -23.14 -8.11 -10.38
CA LYS A 184 -23.01 -6.99 -9.44
C LYS A 184 -22.66 -5.68 -10.16
N LEU A 185 -21.72 -5.73 -11.11
CA LEU A 185 -21.34 -4.54 -11.89
C LEU A 185 -22.46 -4.07 -12.81
N GLN A 186 -23.20 -5.00 -13.43
CA GLN A 186 -24.39 -4.69 -14.23
C GLN A 186 -25.48 -3.99 -13.40
N GLN A 187 -25.74 -4.48 -12.19
CA GLN A 187 -26.67 -3.85 -11.26
C GLN A 187 -26.25 -2.43 -10.88
N LEU A 188 -24.96 -2.23 -10.58
CA LEU A 188 -24.42 -0.89 -10.29
C LEU A 188 -24.53 0.05 -11.50
N ALA A 189 -24.32 -0.45 -12.72
CA ALA A 189 -24.49 0.33 -13.95
C ALA A 189 -25.96 0.72 -14.22
N GLY A 190 -26.89 -0.21 -13.98
CA GLY A 190 -28.33 0.07 -14.05
C GLY A 190 -28.77 1.10 -13.01
N MET A 191 -28.23 1.01 -11.79
CA MET A 191 -28.47 2.00 -10.74
C MET A 191 -27.93 3.38 -11.13
N GLU A 192 -26.68 3.44 -11.64
CA GLU A 192 -26.08 4.69 -12.13
C GLU A 192 -26.99 5.37 -13.17
N SER A 193 -27.47 4.59 -14.15
CA SER A 193 -28.34 5.09 -15.22
C SER A 193 -29.70 5.57 -14.70
N THR A 194 -30.23 4.93 -13.66
CA THR A 194 -31.51 5.31 -13.06
C THR A 194 -31.38 6.60 -12.26
N VAL A 195 -30.38 6.68 -11.39
CA VAL A 195 -30.10 7.89 -10.59
C VAL A 195 -29.70 9.06 -11.48
N ARG A 196 -29.00 8.81 -12.61
CA ARG A 196 -28.66 9.85 -13.59
C ARG A 196 -29.92 10.50 -14.17
N ARG A 197 -30.90 9.71 -14.61
CA ARG A 197 -32.18 10.22 -15.13
C ARG A 197 -32.97 11.00 -14.08
N GLU A 198 -32.94 10.55 -12.83
CA GLU A 198 -33.54 11.29 -11.71
C GLU A 198 -32.87 12.66 -11.53
N LEU A 199 -31.54 12.73 -11.60
CA LEU A 199 -30.80 13.99 -11.51
C LEU A 199 -30.98 14.89 -12.74
N GLU A 200 -31.19 14.34 -13.92
CA GLU A 200 -31.53 15.12 -15.12
C GLU A 200 -32.90 15.78 -14.98
N SER A 201 -33.89 15.08 -14.41
CA SER A 201 -35.23 15.63 -14.17
C SER A 201 -35.32 16.56 -12.95
N ASN A 202 -34.51 16.32 -11.92
CA ASN A 202 -34.44 17.15 -10.72
C ASN A 202 -32.97 17.31 -10.24
N PRO A 203 -32.21 18.25 -10.82
CA PRO A 203 -30.81 18.46 -10.46
C PRO A 203 -30.58 18.88 -9.01
N ALA A 204 -31.60 19.43 -8.35
CA ALA A 204 -31.51 19.87 -6.96
C ALA A 204 -31.69 18.74 -5.93
N ASN A 205 -32.11 17.54 -6.37
CA ASN A 205 -32.37 16.38 -5.52
C ASN A 205 -31.09 15.88 -4.84
N LEU A 206 -30.93 16.28 -3.58
CA LEU A 206 -29.76 15.95 -2.78
C LEU A 206 -29.65 14.43 -2.51
N ASN A 207 -30.77 13.73 -2.31
CA ASN A 207 -30.76 12.29 -2.07
C ASN A 207 -30.28 11.53 -3.30
N ALA A 208 -30.77 11.87 -4.49
CA ALA A 208 -30.30 11.30 -5.75
C ALA A 208 -28.81 11.62 -5.98
N ALA A 209 -28.37 12.84 -5.67
CA ALA A 209 -26.96 13.22 -5.79
C ALA A 209 -26.07 12.38 -4.85
N MET A 210 -26.50 12.15 -3.60
CA MET A 210 -25.81 11.29 -2.65
C MET A 210 -25.77 9.82 -3.11
N GLN A 211 -26.88 9.31 -3.67
CA GLN A 211 -26.93 7.96 -4.23
C GLN A 211 -25.98 7.82 -5.42
N MET A 212 -25.93 8.82 -6.32
CA MET A 212 -25.01 8.83 -7.46
C MET A 212 -23.56 8.73 -6.98
N LEU A 213 -23.17 9.53 -5.99
CA LEU A 213 -21.82 9.49 -5.43
C LEU A 213 -21.46 8.13 -4.83
N SER A 214 -22.41 7.49 -4.13
CA SER A 214 -22.23 6.13 -3.58
C SER A 214 -22.04 5.09 -4.68
N VAL A 215 -22.83 5.19 -5.77
CA VAL A 215 -22.69 4.31 -6.94
C VAL A 215 -21.33 4.53 -7.62
N LEU A 216 -20.93 5.78 -7.85
CA LEU A 216 -19.62 6.12 -8.43
C LEU A 216 -18.46 5.58 -7.59
N ALA A 217 -18.53 5.71 -6.25
CA ALA A 217 -17.54 5.13 -5.34
C ALA A 217 -17.47 3.60 -5.46
N SER A 218 -18.63 2.94 -5.49
CA SER A 218 -18.73 1.47 -5.61
C SER A 218 -18.24 0.94 -6.96
N ARG A 219 -18.31 1.77 -8.00
CA ARG A 219 -17.78 1.46 -9.34
C ARG A 219 -16.32 1.89 -9.53
N GLY A 220 -15.69 2.50 -8.53
CA GLY A 220 -14.32 3.00 -8.62
C GLY A 220 -14.15 4.24 -9.51
N LYS A 221 -15.24 4.91 -9.90
CA LYS A 221 -15.24 6.16 -10.69
C LYS A 221 -14.91 7.37 -9.81
N PHE A 222 -13.75 7.34 -9.16
CA PHE A 222 -13.37 8.31 -8.13
C PHE A 222 -13.21 9.74 -8.67
N LYS A 223 -12.82 9.92 -9.94
CA LYS A 223 -12.71 11.26 -10.54
C LYS A 223 -14.08 11.94 -10.66
N GLU A 224 -15.07 11.21 -11.14
CA GLU A 224 -16.45 11.71 -11.26
C GLU A 224 -17.07 11.94 -9.88
N MET A 225 -16.82 11.03 -8.93
CA MET A 225 -17.24 11.19 -7.53
C MET A 225 -16.64 12.45 -6.90
N ASP A 226 -15.32 12.66 -7.04
CA ASP A 226 -14.63 13.85 -6.52
C ASP A 226 -15.24 15.13 -7.10
N ALA A 227 -15.48 15.17 -8.42
CA ALA A 227 -16.08 16.32 -9.09
C ALA A 227 -17.52 16.59 -8.60
N GLY A 228 -18.33 15.55 -8.42
CA GLY A 228 -19.68 15.68 -7.89
C GLY A 228 -19.71 16.18 -6.44
N ILE A 229 -18.79 15.70 -5.59
CA ILE A 229 -18.65 16.22 -4.21
C ILE A 229 -18.20 17.68 -4.25
N ASP A 230 -17.20 18.03 -5.06
CA ASP A 230 -16.71 19.40 -5.19
C ASP A 230 -17.82 20.38 -5.61
N GLN A 231 -18.74 19.95 -6.48
CA GLN A 231 -19.93 20.73 -6.85
C GLN A 231 -20.91 20.86 -5.68
N LEU A 232 -21.25 19.76 -5.00
CA LEU A 232 -22.23 19.77 -3.91
C LEU A 232 -21.78 20.62 -2.73
N ILE A 233 -20.51 20.56 -2.34
CA ILE A 233 -20.02 21.34 -1.20
C ILE A 233 -20.05 22.86 -1.44
N GLN A 234 -20.21 23.33 -2.68
CA GLN A 234 -20.40 24.76 -2.95
C GLN A 234 -21.78 25.27 -2.52
N ARG A 235 -22.78 24.39 -2.39
CA ARG A 235 -24.13 24.74 -1.94
C ARG A 235 -24.11 25.31 -0.52
N ARG A 236 -24.74 26.47 -0.31
CA ARG A 236 -24.82 27.13 1.00
C ARG A 236 -25.83 26.46 1.94
N ASP A 237 -26.83 25.80 1.37
CA ASP A 237 -27.91 25.09 2.06
C ASP A 237 -27.55 23.63 2.39
N LEU A 238 -26.30 23.20 2.13
CA LEU A 238 -25.91 21.81 2.32
C LEU A 238 -25.90 21.44 3.82
N PRO A 239 -26.67 20.43 4.27
CA PRO A 239 -26.74 20.06 5.67
C PRO A 239 -25.40 19.55 6.22
N ALA A 240 -25.10 19.87 7.49
CA ALA A 240 -23.91 19.39 8.21
C ALA A 240 -23.70 17.86 8.13
N ALA A 241 -24.79 17.09 8.17
CA ALA A 241 -24.74 15.62 8.06
C ALA A 241 -24.14 15.15 6.73
N VAL A 242 -24.34 15.89 5.64
CA VAL A 242 -23.81 15.54 4.32
C VAL A 242 -22.30 15.73 4.25
N PHE A 243 -21.77 16.80 4.85
CA PHE A 243 -20.32 16.98 4.98
C PHE A 243 -19.67 15.83 5.75
N LYS A 244 -20.31 15.37 6.84
CA LYS A 244 -19.84 14.22 7.63
C LYS A 244 -19.84 12.93 6.80
N ASN A 245 -20.86 12.71 5.97
CA ASN A 245 -20.91 11.58 5.07
C ASN A 245 -19.76 11.62 4.04
N PHE A 246 -19.50 12.77 3.42
CA PHE A 246 -18.36 12.92 2.50
C PHE A 246 -17.01 12.67 3.18
N ALA A 247 -16.82 13.21 4.38
CA ALA A 247 -15.61 12.94 5.16
C ALA A 247 -15.46 11.45 5.46
N ALA A 248 -16.52 10.77 5.90
CA ALA A 248 -16.51 9.34 6.18
C ALA A 248 -16.20 8.49 4.93
N THR A 249 -16.79 8.83 3.78
CA THR A 249 -16.49 8.18 2.50
C THR A 249 -15.01 8.33 2.15
N TYR A 250 -14.44 9.53 2.27
CA TYR A 250 -13.02 9.74 1.98
C TYR A 250 -12.08 9.07 2.98
N VAL A 251 -12.48 8.94 4.25
CA VAL A 251 -11.72 8.14 5.25
C VAL A 251 -11.64 6.69 4.80
N GLN A 252 -12.75 6.08 4.39
CA GLN A 252 -12.76 4.70 3.90
C GLN A 252 -11.89 4.50 2.66
N LEU A 253 -11.80 5.53 1.80
CA LEU A 253 -10.95 5.53 0.62
C LEU A 253 -9.48 5.92 0.90
N GLY A 254 -9.14 6.33 2.13
CA GLY A 254 -7.80 6.79 2.49
C GLY A 254 -7.36 8.11 1.82
N ARG A 255 -8.31 8.93 1.35
CA ARG A 255 -8.06 10.17 0.58
C ARG A 255 -8.07 11.40 1.48
N TRP A 256 -7.03 11.54 2.30
CA TRP A 256 -6.94 12.60 3.33
C TRP A 256 -6.96 14.03 2.77
N ASP A 257 -6.42 14.24 1.57
CA ASP A 257 -6.42 15.54 0.88
C ASP A 257 -7.85 16.04 0.62
N ARG A 258 -8.75 15.10 0.29
CA ARG A 258 -10.16 15.39 0.02
C ARG A 258 -10.93 15.67 1.30
N ILE A 259 -10.61 14.99 2.40
CA ILE A 259 -11.23 15.25 3.71
C ILE A 259 -10.95 16.69 4.16
N GLU A 260 -9.70 17.16 4.03
CA GLU A 260 -9.35 18.53 4.42
C GLU A 260 -10.20 19.55 3.65
N ARG A 261 -10.36 19.36 2.34
CA ARG A 261 -11.19 20.24 1.50
C ARG A 261 -12.65 20.28 1.98
N VAL A 262 -13.25 19.12 2.24
CA VAL A 262 -14.62 18.99 2.72
C VAL A 262 -14.77 19.68 4.09
N LEU A 263 -13.87 19.42 5.03
CA LEU A 263 -13.91 20.02 6.37
C LEU A 263 -13.69 21.53 6.36
N ARG A 264 -12.79 22.05 5.51
CA ARG A 264 -12.60 23.49 5.34
C ARG A 264 -13.87 24.16 4.82
N ARG A 265 -14.55 23.52 3.87
CA ARG A 265 -15.83 24.04 3.36
C ARG A 265 -16.93 23.97 4.42
N TYR A 266 -17.04 22.86 5.14
CA TYR A 266 -17.93 22.70 6.29
C TYR A 266 -17.73 23.83 7.32
N LEU A 267 -16.49 24.07 7.75
CA LEU A 267 -16.16 25.09 8.75
C LEU A 267 -16.35 26.53 8.25
N SER A 268 -16.38 26.76 6.93
CA SER A 268 -16.79 28.06 6.39
C SER A 268 -18.28 28.36 6.57
N LEU A 269 -19.11 27.32 6.67
CA LEU A 269 -20.55 27.43 6.93
C LEU A 269 -20.89 27.29 8.43
N TYR A 270 -20.11 26.50 9.15
CA TYR A 270 -20.29 26.21 10.59
C TYR A 270 -19.05 26.60 11.41
N PRO A 271 -18.64 27.88 11.41
CA PRO A 271 -17.37 28.30 12.02
C PRO A 271 -17.31 28.14 13.54
N LYS A 272 -18.46 27.97 14.20
CA LYS A 272 -18.58 27.76 15.65
C LYS A 272 -18.57 26.28 16.06
N ASP A 273 -18.42 25.34 15.12
CA ASP A 273 -18.32 23.92 15.46
C ASP A 273 -16.90 23.58 15.94
N ALA A 274 -16.73 23.54 17.26
CA ALA A 274 -15.47 23.17 17.90
C ALA A 274 -14.99 21.76 17.50
N GLN A 275 -15.91 20.81 17.30
CA GLN A 275 -15.53 19.44 16.91
C GLN A 275 -15.02 19.41 15.47
N GLY A 276 -15.66 20.15 14.56
CA GLY A 276 -15.18 20.25 13.17
C GLY A 276 -13.76 20.80 13.07
N TRP A 277 -13.42 21.82 13.87
CA TRP A 277 -12.05 22.35 13.95
C TRP A 277 -11.05 21.33 14.51
N TYR A 278 -11.48 20.54 15.49
CA TYR A 278 -10.68 19.44 16.05
C TYR A 278 -10.45 18.33 15.01
N ASP A 279 -11.48 17.95 14.26
CA ASP A 279 -11.37 16.95 13.19
C ASP A 279 -10.45 17.43 12.07
N LEU A 280 -10.51 18.72 11.70
CA LEU A 280 -9.59 19.33 10.74
C LEU A 280 -8.13 19.30 11.24
N CYS A 281 -7.90 19.51 12.54
CA CYS A 281 -6.58 19.32 13.14
C CYS A 281 -6.07 17.89 12.91
N VAL A 282 -6.86 16.87 13.27
CA VAL A 282 -6.49 15.46 13.12
C VAL A 282 -6.15 15.13 11.66
N VAL A 283 -6.96 15.60 10.71
CA VAL A 283 -6.72 15.39 9.27
C VAL A 283 -5.39 16.04 8.83
N ARG A 284 -5.09 17.25 9.30
CA ARG A 284 -3.84 17.95 8.97
C ARG A 284 -2.60 17.26 9.55
N ILE A 285 -2.72 16.58 10.69
CA ILE A 285 -1.65 15.72 11.19
C ILE A 285 -1.37 14.55 10.24
N GLN A 286 -2.42 13.91 9.71
CA GLN A 286 -2.26 12.82 8.74
C GLN A 286 -1.61 13.31 7.43
N LEU A 287 -1.92 14.54 7.03
CA LEU A 287 -1.30 15.21 5.88
C LEU A 287 0.11 15.76 6.14
N GLN A 288 0.69 15.51 7.32
CA GLN A 288 2.00 16.03 7.71
C GLN A 288 2.10 17.56 7.70
N GLN A 289 1.00 18.25 8.07
CA GLN A 289 0.90 19.70 8.16
C GLN A 289 0.72 20.16 9.64
N PRO A 290 1.74 20.02 10.50
CA PRO A 290 1.60 20.24 11.95
C PRO A 290 1.25 21.69 12.33
N GLU A 291 1.77 22.69 11.63
CA GLU A 291 1.46 24.10 11.91
C GLU A 291 0.00 24.45 11.63
N ALA A 292 -0.52 24.00 10.48
CA ALA A 292 -1.92 24.17 10.12
C ALA A 292 -2.84 23.38 11.09
N ALA A 293 -2.39 22.22 11.57
CA ALA A 293 -3.10 21.44 12.58
C ALA A 293 -3.20 22.21 13.91
N LEU A 294 -2.10 22.82 14.38
CA LEU A 294 -2.06 23.63 15.59
C LEU A 294 -3.01 24.84 15.53
N ASN A 295 -3.09 25.52 14.40
CA ASN A 295 -4.08 26.60 14.21
C ASN A 295 -5.52 26.09 14.35
N SER A 296 -5.81 24.95 13.70
CA SER A 296 -7.15 24.33 13.77
C SER A 296 -7.49 23.90 15.19
N LEU A 297 -6.53 23.31 15.91
CA LEU A 297 -6.68 22.97 17.33
C LEU A 297 -6.89 24.21 18.20
N GLY A 298 -6.17 25.30 17.92
CA GLY A 298 -6.35 26.57 18.60
C GLY A 298 -7.78 27.11 18.46
N GLN A 299 -8.38 27.04 17.26
CA GLN A 299 -9.78 27.41 17.04
C GLN A 299 -10.74 26.48 17.81
N ALA A 300 -10.49 25.17 17.78
CA ALA A 300 -11.30 24.20 18.51
C ALA A 300 -11.32 24.48 20.03
N ILE A 301 -10.14 24.71 20.62
CA ILE A 301 -9.99 25.02 22.06
C ILE A 301 -10.61 26.37 22.41
N ARG A 302 -10.50 27.37 21.53
CA ARG A 302 -11.13 28.69 21.74
C ARG A 302 -12.66 28.58 21.84
N LEU A 303 -13.26 27.74 21.01
CA LEU A 303 -14.71 27.51 21.02
C LEU A 303 -15.15 26.59 22.17
N ARG A 304 -14.31 25.61 22.53
CA ARG A 304 -14.57 24.65 23.61
C ARG A 304 -13.29 24.36 24.40
N PRO A 305 -13.04 25.07 25.51
CA PRO A 305 -11.81 24.94 26.28
C PRO A 305 -11.52 23.52 26.79
N GLU A 306 -12.55 22.69 27.07
CA GLU A 306 -12.32 21.30 27.53
C GLU A 306 -11.62 20.41 26.47
N LEU A 307 -11.65 20.79 25.19
CA LEU A 307 -10.93 20.07 24.13
C LEU A 307 -9.41 20.12 24.31
N ARG A 308 -8.89 21.03 25.12
CA ARG A 308 -7.45 21.06 25.48
C ARG A 308 -7.05 19.77 26.19
N GLN A 309 -7.82 19.34 27.19
CA GLN A 309 -7.51 18.11 27.91
C GLN A 309 -7.72 16.87 27.03
N ALA A 310 -8.72 16.89 26.15
CA ALA A 310 -8.90 15.85 25.14
C ALA A 310 -7.69 15.77 24.20
N ALA A 311 -7.18 16.89 23.71
CA ALA A 311 -6.00 16.95 22.84
C ALA A 311 -4.72 16.40 23.49
N TYR A 312 -4.52 16.65 24.79
CA TYR A 312 -3.41 16.06 25.54
C TYR A 312 -3.49 14.54 25.63
N ARG A 313 -4.70 13.97 25.68
CA ARG A 313 -4.92 12.51 25.77
C ARG A 313 -5.04 11.82 24.41
N ASP A 314 -5.22 12.59 23.35
CA ASP A 314 -5.37 12.05 22.00
C ASP A 314 -4.00 11.61 21.44
N ALA A 315 -3.85 10.31 21.25
CA ALA A 315 -2.63 9.72 20.70
C ALA A 315 -2.39 10.12 19.22
N ARG A 316 -3.43 10.55 18.50
CA ARG A 316 -3.29 11.00 17.10
C ARG A 316 -2.54 12.32 17.01
N LEU A 317 -2.49 13.10 18.09
CA LEU A 317 -1.86 14.42 18.14
C LEU A 317 -0.44 14.40 18.71
N GLU A 318 0.13 13.23 19.01
CA GLU A 318 1.49 13.11 19.60
C GLU A 318 2.55 13.93 18.84
N LYS A 319 2.47 13.94 17.50
CA LYS A 319 3.41 14.69 16.65
C LYS A 319 3.39 16.20 16.91
N ILE A 320 2.24 16.78 17.26
CA ILE A 320 2.14 18.22 17.55
C ILE A 320 2.38 18.59 19.02
N LYS A 321 2.36 17.63 19.95
CA LYS A 321 2.66 17.88 21.38
C LYS A 321 4.10 18.37 21.60
N LEU A 322 4.99 18.07 20.66
CA LEU A 322 6.39 18.48 20.67
C LEU A 322 6.57 19.96 20.27
N PHE A 323 5.56 20.59 19.67
CA PHE A 323 5.65 21.99 19.23
C PHE A 323 5.37 22.92 20.43
N PRO A 324 6.21 23.94 20.67
CA PRO A 324 6.04 24.87 21.79
C PRO A 324 4.66 25.54 21.83
N SER A 325 4.10 25.84 20.65
CA SER A 325 2.78 26.46 20.46
C SER A 325 1.61 25.58 20.91
N PHE A 326 1.80 24.25 21.06
CA PHE A 326 0.77 23.36 21.60
C PHE A 326 0.47 23.66 23.08
N ASN A 327 1.48 24.05 23.85
CA ASN A 327 1.36 24.31 25.30
C ASN A 327 1.02 25.76 25.63
N GLN A 328 0.98 26.65 24.64
CA GLN A 328 0.67 28.06 24.87
C GLN A 328 -0.85 28.31 24.97
N PRO A 329 -1.31 29.26 25.79
CA PRO A 329 -2.68 29.76 25.72
C PRO A 329 -2.92 30.36 24.33
N ALA A 330 -4.11 30.14 23.75
CA ALA A 330 -4.44 30.60 22.40
C ALA A 330 -4.50 32.14 22.36
N THR A 331 -3.36 32.81 22.13
CA THR A 331 -3.33 34.25 21.89
C THR A 331 -3.79 34.53 20.46
N GLU A 332 -4.43 35.68 20.28
CA GLU A 332 -4.97 36.14 19.01
C GLU A 332 -3.87 36.28 17.96
N SER A 333 -4.15 35.89 16.72
CA SER A 333 -3.35 36.29 15.58
C SER A 333 -4.30 36.89 14.52
N PRO A 334 -3.98 38.06 13.96
CA PRO A 334 -4.85 38.81 13.07
C PRO A 334 -4.86 38.24 11.66
N GLY A 335 -6.05 38.14 11.06
CA GLY A 335 -6.27 38.13 9.61
C GLY A 335 -5.76 36.91 8.83
N ALA A 336 -6.64 35.95 8.58
CA ALA A 336 -6.41 34.89 7.59
C ALA A 336 -6.45 35.46 6.16
N THR A 337 -5.30 35.76 5.57
CA THR A 337 -5.16 35.82 4.10
C THR A 337 -4.84 34.42 3.58
N LEU A 338 -5.79 33.86 2.83
CA LEU A 338 -5.64 32.64 2.03
C LEU A 338 -4.62 32.87 0.91
N GLY A 339 -3.34 32.62 1.20
CA GLY A 339 -2.23 32.65 0.25
C GLY A 339 -1.98 31.29 -0.40
N LYS A 340 -1.70 31.31 -1.70
CA LYS A 340 -1.59 30.20 -2.67
C LYS A 340 -0.57 29.11 -2.26
N THR A 341 -0.93 27.85 -2.50
CA THR A 341 -0.03 26.68 -2.43
C THR A 341 0.49 26.31 -3.82
N GLU A 342 1.80 26.29 -4.00
CA GLU A 342 2.47 25.55 -5.08
C GLU A 342 2.87 24.13 -4.60
N PRO A 343 3.04 23.16 -5.51
CA PRO A 343 3.12 21.74 -5.17
C PRO A 343 4.55 21.20 -5.10
N GLY A 344 4.87 20.51 -4.01
CA GLY A 344 6.05 19.65 -3.87
C GLY A 344 6.04 19.04 -2.47
N GLY A 345 6.34 17.78 -2.22
CA GLY A 345 6.67 16.64 -3.06
C GLY A 345 6.30 15.39 -2.27
N ALA A 346 5.97 14.31 -2.98
CA ALA A 346 5.60 13.05 -2.36
C ALA A 346 6.82 12.40 -1.66
N GLY A 347 6.68 12.13 -0.36
CA GLY A 347 7.56 11.26 0.44
C GLY A 347 6.77 10.05 0.98
N PRO A 348 7.40 8.89 1.18
CA PRO A 348 6.76 7.60 0.92
C PRO A 348 5.80 7.17 2.03
N THR A 349 4.52 7.07 1.70
CA THR A 349 3.57 6.19 2.40
C THR A 349 3.83 4.75 1.95
N GLY A 350 4.46 3.96 2.82
CA GLY A 350 4.70 2.54 2.60
C GLY A 350 4.82 1.78 3.91
N ALA A 351 4.72 0.45 3.85
CA ALA A 351 4.76 -0.49 4.97
C ALA A 351 5.87 -0.23 6.01
N ALA A 352 6.97 0.43 5.62
CA ALA A 352 8.06 0.85 6.51
C ALA A 352 7.60 1.75 7.67
N GLY A 353 6.61 2.63 7.48
CA GLY A 353 6.08 3.49 8.54
C GLY A 353 5.31 2.70 9.60
N LEU A 354 4.52 1.72 9.16
CA LEU A 354 3.80 0.80 10.03
C LEU A 354 4.77 -0.11 10.81
N TYR A 355 5.85 -0.58 10.16
CA TYR A 355 6.92 -1.35 10.81
C TYR A 355 7.62 -0.53 11.91
N GLY A 356 7.97 0.74 11.66
CA GLY A 356 8.61 1.60 12.65
C GLY A 356 7.74 1.90 13.88
N GLU A 357 6.45 2.17 13.67
CA GLU A 357 5.50 2.43 14.75
C GLU A 357 5.17 1.15 15.57
N LEU A 358 5.09 -0.02 14.92
CA LEU A 358 4.74 -1.30 15.57
C LEU A 358 5.89 -1.89 16.41
N PHE A 359 7.13 -1.86 15.92
CA PHE A 359 8.28 -2.44 16.64
C PHE A 359 8.89 -1.48 17.66
N GLY A 360 8.56 -0.18 17.60
CA GLY A 360 9.05 0.83 18.54
C GLY A 360 8.17 1.08 19.77
N ALA A 361 6.97 0.48 19.84
CA ALA A 361 6.01 0.74 20.91
C ALA A 361 6.56 0.33 22.30
N ALA A 362 6.77 1.30 23.18
CA ALA A 362 7.33 1.08 24.50
C ALA A 362 6.54 1.79 25.60
N SER A 363 6.46 1.15 26.76
CA SER A 363 6.09 1.81 28.01
C SER A 363 7.33 2.49 28.59
N VAL A 364 7.25 3.80 28.78
CA VAL A 364 8.35 4.59 29.33
C VAL A 364 7.95 5.11 30.70
N THR A 365 8.70 4.71 31.72
CA THR A 365 8.51 5.16 33.09
C THR A 365 9.75 5.92 33.55
N LYS A 366 9.52 7.09 34.18
CA LYS A 366 10.56 7.83 34.90
C LYS A 366 10.31 7.63 36.39
N ALA A 367 11.30 7.12 37.12
CA ALA A 367 11.20 6.96 38.57
C ALA A 367 11.61 8.26 39.29
N ALA A 368 11.24 8.35 40.56
CA ALA A 368 11.49 9.55 41.39
C ALA A 368 12.98 9.82 41.62
N ASP A 369 13.83 8.81 41.48
CA ASP A 369 15.30 8.90 41.53
C ASP A 369 15.93 9.42 40.22
N GLY A 370 15.09 9.84 39.26
CA GLY A 370 15.49 10.30 37.94
C GLY A 370 15.64 9.18 36.91
N SER A 371 15.66 7.90 37.30
CA SER A 371 15.93 6.80 36.35
C SER A 371 14.86 6.65 35.27
N LEU A 372 15.30 6.31 34.06
CA LEU A 372 14.46 6.07 32.88
C LEU A 372 14.36 4.57 32.62
N SER A 373 13.16 4.02 32.56
CA SER A 373 12.92 2.62 32.19
C SER A 373 12.01 2.56 30.95
N ILE A 374 12.47 1.87 29.92
CA ILE A 374 11.79 1.61 28.66
C ILE A 374 11.54 0.11 28.59
N ARG A 375 10.27 -0.31 28.52
CA ARG A 375 9.89 -1.73 28.40
C ARG A 375 8.98 -1.92 27.20
N SER A 376 8.99 -3.11 26.62
CA SER A 376 8.05 -3.46 25.54
C SER A 376 6.60 -3.15 25.91
N ALA A 377 5.90 -2.39 25.06
CA ALA A 377 4.46 -2.20 25.23
C ALA A 377 3.70 -3.46 24.77
N PRO A 378 2.47 -3.69 25.26
CA PRO A 378 1.66 -4.84 24.86
C PRO A 378 1.51 -5.03 23.35
N MET A 379 1.44 -3.91 22.63
CA MET A 379 1.28 -3.90 21.18
C MET A 379 2.41 -4.61 20.41
N ARG A 380 3.66 -4.65 20.94
CA ARG A 380 4.80 -5.32 20.29
C ARG A 380 4.63 -6.83 20.19
N TYR A 381 3.90 -7.45 21.11
CA TYR A 381 3.67 -8.90 21.11
C TYR A 381 2.24 -9.31 20.75
N VAL A 382 1.26 -8.40 20.79
CA VAL A 382 -0.10 -8.63 20.25
C VAL A 382 -0.06 -9.05 18.78
N MET A 383 0.81 -8.44 17.96
CA MET A 383 0.94 -8.82 16.54
C MET A 383 1.44 -10.26 16.35
N TRP A 384 2.34 -10.72 17.21
CA TRP A 384 2.83 -12.09 17.18
C TRP A 384 1.76 -13.07 17.67
N ILE A 385 0.93 -12.67 18.64
CA ILE A 385 -0.25 -13.43 19.05
C ILE A 385 -1.28 -13.51 17.90
N LEU A 386 -1.55 -12.41 17.21
CA LEU A 386 -2.44 -12.39 16.03
C LEU A 386 -1.88 -13.23 14.88
N ALA A 387 -0.57 -13.13 14.63
CA ALA A 387 0.11 -13.98 13.64
C ALA A 387 -0.04 -15.45 13.99
N PHE A 388 0.08 -15.83 15.27
CA PHE A 388 -0.19 -17.20 15.73
C PHE A 388 -1.66 -17.60 15.52
N ILE A 389 -2.63 -16.73 15.86
CA ILE A 389 -4.07 -16.98 15.68
C ILE A 389 -4.43 -17.21 14.21
N VAL A 390 -3.69 -16.63 13.26
CA VAL A 390 -3.90 -16.87 11.82
C VAL A 390 -3.12 -18.08 11.33
N VAL A 391 -1.82 -18.17 11.67
CA VAL A 391 -0.92 -19.19 11.14
C VAL A 391 -1.26 -20.57 11.67
N ALA A 392 -1.63 -20.71 12.95
CA ALA A 392 -1.91 -22.03 13.54
C ALA A 392 -3.15 -22.69 12.91
N PRO A 393 -4.31 -22.04 12.77
CA PRO A 393 -5.49 -22.64 12.12
C PRO A 393 -5.27 -22.90 10.63
N VAL A 394 -4.60 -22.00 9.91
CA VAL A 394 -4.30 -22.19 8.48
C VAL A 394 -3.33 -23.36 8.29
N SER A 395 -2.29 -23.46 9.11
CA SER A 395 -1.34 -24.58 9.06
C SER A 395 -2.00 -25.90 9.46
N TRP A 396 -2.88 -25.89 10.46
CA TRP A 396 -3.69 -27.05 10.85
C TRP A 396 -4.62 -27.51 9.72
N TRP A 397 -5.32 -26.57 9.08
CA TRP A 397 -6.18 -26.85 7.94
C TRP A 397 -5.39 -27.41 6.75
N CYS A 398 -4.25 -26.82 6.41
CA CYS A 398 -3.36 -27.33 5.36
C CYS A 398 -2.87 -28.75 5.67
N TRP A 399 -2.49 -29.02 6.92
CA TRP A 399 -2.10 -30.36 7.37
C TRP A 399 -3.25 -31.36 7.25
N ARG A 400 -4.47 -31.00 7.67
CA ARG A 400 -5.68 -31.84 7.59
C ARG A 400 -6.03 -32.22 6.15
N HIS A 401 -5.81 -31.31 5.21
CA HIS A 401 -6.13 -31.49 3.79
C HIS A 401 -4.94 -31.93 2.93
N ARG A 402 -3.81 -32.34 3.54
CA ARG A 402 -2.58 -32.79 2.86
C ARG A 402 -1.99 -31.75 1.87
N ILE A 403 -2.28 -30.47 2.09
CA ILE A 403 -1.71 -29.37 1.32
C ILE A 403 -0.32 -29.05 1.91
N GLY A 404 0.74 -29.15 1.11
CA GLY A 404 2.13 -28.92 1.55
C GLY A 404 2.94 -30.18 1.93
N GLY A 405 2.39 -31.38 1.68
CA GLY A 405 3.14 -32.64 1.80
C GLY A 405 3.71 -32.92 3.20
N ARG A 406 4.93 -33.45 3.27
CA ARG A 406 5.60 -33.85 4.54
C ARG A 406 5.95 -32.69 5.48
N LEU A 407 5.91 -31.44 5.00
CA LEU A 407 6.31 -30.26 5.77
C LEU A 407 5.16 -29.62 6.55
N ALA A 408 3.90 -29.90 6.18
CA ALA A 408 2.71 -29.29 6.79
C ALA A 408 2.57 -29.52 8.31
N PRO A 409 2.84 -30.72 8.87
CA PRO A 409 2.83 -30.90 10.33
C PRO A 409 3.92 -30.06 10.99
N GLY A 410 5.09 -29.95 10.36
CA GLY A 410 6.21 -29.14 10.86
C GLY A 410 5.87 -27.66 10.98
N PHE A 411 5.19 -27.08 9.99
CA PHE A 411 4.73 -25.68 10.05
C PHE A 411 3.69 -25.44 11.16
N PHE A 412 2.79 -26.40 11.38
CA PHE A 412 1.83 -26.31 12.48
C PHE A 412 2.52 -26.28 13.83
N PHE A 413 3.41 -27.23 14.13
CA PHE A 413 4.15 -27.24 15.40
C PHE A 413 5.09 -26.04 15.54
N ALA A 414 5.74 -25.60 14.46
CA ALA A 414 6.58 -24.40 14.47
C ALA A 414 5.80 -23.13 14.82
N SER A 415 4.50 -23.04 14.51
CA SER A 415 3.68 -21.88 14.85
C SER A 415 3.58 -21.66 16.37
N PHE A 416 3.63 -22.73 17.19
CA PHE A 416 3.59 -22.64 18.65
C PHE A 416 4.89 -22.06 19.26
N LEU A 417 5.98 -21.98 18.48
CA LEU A 417 7.20 -21.30 18.93
C LEU A 417 6.96 -19.78 19.10
N ILE A 418 5.96 -19.21 18.43
CA ILE A 418 5.64 -17.79 18.53
C ILE A 418 5.14 -17.43 19.94
N PRO A 419 4.05 -18.02 20.47
CA PRO A 419 3.59 -17.72 21.83
C PRO A 419 4.54 -18.24 22.93
N VAL A 420 5.30 -19.31 22.67
CA VAL A 420 6.17 -19.93 23.69
C VAL A 420 7.55 -19.28 23.79
N LEU A 421 8.17 -18.87 22.67
CA LEU A 421 9.54 -18.34 22.66
C LEU A 421 9.59 -16.85 22.30
N VAL A 422 8.85 -16.43 21.27
CA VAL A 422 8.96 -15.07 20.72
C VAL A 422 8.25 -14.06 21.62
N VAL A 423 6.98 -14.31 21.96
CA VAL A 423 6.16 -13.38 22.76
C VAL A 423 6.78 -13.09 24.14
N PRO A 424 7.20 -14.09 24.93
CA PRO A 424 7.77 -13.81 26.24
C PRO A 424 9.18 -13.19 26.15
N GLY A 425 9.95 -13.51 25.10
CA GLY A 425 11.23 -12.85 24.82
C GLY A 425 11.07 -11.35 24.60
N ILE A 426 10.13 -10.96 23.72
CA ILE A 426 9.79 -9.54 23.47
C ILE A 426 9.29 -8.87 24.74
N ALA A 427 8.44 -9.53 25.54
CA ALA A 427 7.92 -8.97 26.78
C ALA A 427 9.02 -8.70 27.83
N LEU A 428 10.12 -9.47 27.79
CA LEU A 428 11.25 -9.33 28.71
C LEU A 428 12.26 -8.25 28.26
N GLU A 429 12.20 -7.81 27.00
CA GLU A 429 13.06 -6.73 26.50
C GLU A 429 12.85 -5.43 27.27
N SER A 430 13.95 -4.87 27.77
CA SER A 430 13.92 -3.59 28.47
C SER A 430 15.26 -2.85 28.38
N VAL A 431 15.17 -1.53 28.42
CA VAL A 431 16.30 -0.62 28.52
C VAL A 431 16.08 0.24 29.76
N ARG A 432 17.01 0.22 30.70
CA ARG A 432 16.97 1.02 31.92
C ARG A 432 18.22 1.90 31.98
N VAL A 433 18.04 3.18 32.24
CA VAL A 433 19.12 4.14 32.46
C VAL A 433 18.96 4.69 33.85
N THR A 434 19.92 4.43 34.72
CA THR A 434 20.05 5.04 36.05
C THR A 434 21.18 6.06 36.01
N PRO A 435 21.35 6.91 37.04
CA PRO A 435 22.53 7.77 37.13
C PRO A 435 23.87 7.00 37.12
N ALA A 436 23.87 5.72 37.52
CA ALA A 436 25.08 4.91 37.62
C ALA A 436 25.36 4.05 36.37
N ALA A 437 24.32 3.53 35.70
CA ALA A 437 24.47 2.58 34.61
C ALA A 437 23.31 2.58 33.60
N LEU A 438 23.63 2.22 32.36
CA LEU A 438 22.70 1.82 31.31
C LEU A 438 22.65 0.30 31.25
N THR A 439 21.48 -0.27 31.51
CA THR A 439 21.22 -1.72 31.47
C THR A 439 20.26 -2.05 30.33
N VAL A 440 20.64 -3.00 29.48
CA VAL A 440 19.84 -3.50 28.35
C VAL A 440 19.62 -4.99 28.52
N LYS A 441 18.36 -5.40 28.67
CA LYS A 441 17.95 -6.80 28.78
C LYS A 441 17.29 -7.24 27.49
N THR A 442 17.80 -8.30 26.87
CA THR A 442 17.31 -8.88 25.60
C THR A 442 17.45 -10.40 25.61
N GLY A 443 17.08 -11.08 24.52
CA GLY A 443 17.27 -12.52 24.34
C GLY A 443 16.04 -13.36 24.68
N LEU A 444 16.26 -14.67 24.82
CA LEU A 444 15.18 -15.62 25.14
C LEU A 444 14.79 -15.45 26.61
N TRP A 445 13.50 -15.56 26.91
CA TRP A 445 12.99 -15.30 28.26
C TRP A 445 13.54 -16.26 29.32
N PHE A 446 13.96 -17.47 28.94
CA PHE A 446 14.58 -18.48 29.80
C PHE A 446 16.12 -18.40 29.81
N MET A 447 16.73 -17.58 28.95
CA MET A 447 18.17 -17.29 28.92
C MET A 447 18.39 -15.82 28.53
N PRO A 448 18.04 -14.87 29.41
CA PRO A 448 18.11 -13.45 29.07
C PRO A 448 19.55 -12.96 29.09
N THR A 449 19.94 -12.22 28.04
CA THR A 449 21.21 -11.51 27.97
C THR A 449 21.04 -10.12 28.57
N THR A 450 21.86 -9.78 29.55
CA THR A 450 21.86 -8.45 30.19
C THR A 450 23.19 -7.78 29.93
N HIS A 451 23.17 -6.66 29.21
CA HIS A 451 24.32 -5.78 29.04
C HIS A 451 24.21 -4.64 30.04
N GLU A 452 25.26 -4.42 30.83
CA GLU A 452 25.34 -3.30 31.76
C GLU A 452 26.56 -2.43 31.44
N ILE A 453 26.30 -1.15 31.23
CA ILE A 453 27.29 -0.15 30.83
C ILE A 453 27.32 0.91 31.91
N ARG A 454 28.45 1.03 32.62
CA ARG A 454 28.63 2.04 33.66
C ARG A 454 28.71 3.42 33.02
N LEU A 455 28.02 4.40 33.60
CA LEU A 455 28.08 5.79 33.11
C LEU A 455 29.18 6.60 33.80
N SER A 456 29.68 6.13 34.96
CA SER A 456 30.80 6.76 35.66
C SER A 456 32.10 6.67 34.85
N GLY A 457 32.78 7.80 34.68
CA GLY A 457 34.06 7.86 33.95
C GLY A 457 33.93 7.79 32.42
N LEU A 458 32.71 7.84 31.90
CA LEU A 458 32.42 7.90 30.48
C LEU A 458 32.82 9.28 29.92
N GLU A 459 33.56 9.30 28.82
CA GLU A 459 34.04 10.51 28.16
C GLU A 459 33.13 10.90 26.99
N SER A 460 32.74 9.92 26.17
CA SER A 460 31.84 10.15 25.03
C SER A 460 31.10 8.87 24.61
N VAL A 461 29.98 9.04 23.94
CA VAL A 461 29.28 7.97 23.23
C VAL A 461 29.23 8.31 21.75
N THR A 462 29.63 7.36 20.89
CA THR A 462 29.58 7.53 19.44
C THR A 462 28.63 6.53 18.82
N GLU A 463 27.70 7.00 18.00
CA GLU A 463 26.82 6.15 17.19
C GLU A 463 27.47 5.86 15.83
N GLN A 464 27.52 4.59 15.45
CA GLN A 464 27.97 4.12 14.13
C GLN A 464 26.98 3.12 13.54
N ILE A 465 26.88 3.11 12.21
CA ILE A 465 26.07 2.14 11.47
C ILE A 465 27.02 1.13 10.84
N GLU A 466 27.01 -0.10 11.34
CA GLU A 466 27.89 -1.16 10.84
C GLU A 466 27.14 -2.12 9.91
N ALA A 467 27.80 -2.56 8.85
CA ALA A 467 27.31 -3.64 8.01
C ALA A 467 27.62 -4.98 8.70
N LYS A 468 26.59 -5.80 8.97
CA LYS A 468 26.74 -7.06 9.68
C LYS A 468 27.67 -8.03 8.92
N SER A 469 28.83 -8.37 9.48
CA SER A 469 29.76 -9.35 8.91
C SER A 469 29.29 -10.79 9.18
N GLY A 470 28.36 -11.28 8.37
CA GLY A 470 27.92 -12.68 8.47
C GLY A 470 27.02 -13.11 7.32
N ARG A 471 27.46 -14.13 6.57
CA ARG A 471 26.65 -14.76 5.50
C ARG A 471 25.40 -15.41 6.09
N ARG A 472 24.24 -14.77 5.92
CA ARG A 472 22.93 -15.44 5.98
C ARG A 472 22.16 -15.20 4.69
N ARG A 473 21.36 -16.22 4.34
CA ARG A 473 20.58 -16.41 3.10
C ARG A 473 19.49 -15.35 2.80
N PHE A 474 19.38 -14.27 3.59
CA PHE A 474 18.34 -13.24 3.46
C PHE A 474 18.84 -11.84 3.85
N GLY A 475 19.30 -11.06 2.86
CA GLY A 475 19.47 -9.59 2.91
C GLY A 475 20.60 -9.03 3.80
N SER A 476 21.14 -7.86 3.44
CA SER A 476 22.04 -7.08 4.29
C SER A 476 21.22 -6.28 5.31
N ARG A 477 21.40 -6.55 6.60
CA ARG A 477 20.91 -5.71 7.70
C ARG A 477 22.10 -4.90 8.22
N THR A 478 21.94 -3.58 8.31
CA THR A 478 22.88 -2.71 9.03
C THR A 478 22.45 -2.66 10.49
N ASP A 479 23.39 -2.79 11.41
CA ASP A 479 23.14 -2.71 12.85
C ASP A 479 23.66 -1.34 13.34
N THR A 480 22.85 -0.64 14.13
CA THR A 480 23.28 0.59 14.80
C THR A 480 24.01 0.20 16.08
N VAL A 481 25.28 0.63 16.21
CA VAL A 481 26.17 0.30 17.33
C VAL A 481 26.55 1.57 18.07
N TRP A 482 26.42 1.55 19.39
CA TRP A 482 26.91 2.62 20.26
C TRP A 482 28.24 2.22 20.90
N TYR A 483 29.25 3.06 20.72
CA TYR A 483 30.57 2.91 21.35
C TYR A 483 30.70 3.84 22.54
N PHE A 484 30.93 3.26 23.71
CA PHE A 484 31.08 3.95 24.98
C PHE A 484 32.57 4.04 25.31
N ARG A 485 33.15 5.24 25.25
CA ARG A 485 34.57 5.48 25.51
C ARG A 485 34.77 6.08 26.89
N TYR A 486 35.64 5.49 27.69
CA TYR A 486 35.94 5.91 29.05
C TYR A 486 37.25 6.69 29.11
N ARG A 487 37.39 7.57 30.12
CA ARG A 487 38.62 8.37 30.36
C ARG A 487 39.87 7.51 30.62
N THR A 488 39.68 6.24 30.93
CA THR A 488 40.75 5.24 31.10
C THR A 488 41.28 4.68 29.77
N GLY A 489 40.65 5.02 28.64
CA GLY A 489 40.96 4.50 27.31
C GLY A 489 40.19 3.21 26.93
N GLU A 490 39.38 2.66 27.84
CA GLU A 490 38.50 1.51 27.54
C GLU A 490 37.35 1.91 26.62
N GLU A 491 37.00 1.06 25.65
CA GLU A 491 35.85 1.24 24.76
C GLU A 491 34.96 -0.01 24.77
N ARG A 492 33.64 0.20 24.84
CA ARG A 492 32.63 -0.88 24.77
C ARG A 492 31.60 -0.61 23.69
N GLY A 493 31.40 -1.56 22.79
CA GLY A 493 30.35 -1.53 21.77
C GLY A 493 29.06 -2.19 22.25
N LEU A 494 27.91 -1.58 21.91
CA LEU A 494 26.58 -2.14 22.14
C LEU A 494 25.76 -2.07 20.86
N VAL A 495 25.39 -3.23 20.33
CA VAL A 495 24.41 -3.32 19.24
C VAL A 495 23.03 -3.01 19.79
N LEU A 496 22.34 -2.03 19.21
CA LEU A 496 21.01 -1.65 19.68
C LEU A 496 19.96 -2.69 19.28
N SER A 497 19.14 -3.12 20.24
CA SER A 497 17.95 -3.91 19.95
C SER A 497 16.86 -3.06 19.29
N ASP A 498 15.88 -3.67 18.62
CA ASP A 498 14.77 -2.95 17.99
C ASP A 498 14.05 -2.00 18.98
N LEU A 499 13.88 -2.43 20.24
CA LEU A 499 13.28 -1.61 21.31
C LEU A 499 14.14 -0.39 21.65
N PHE A 500 15.45 -0.60 21.78
CA PHE A 500 16.40 0.47 22.07
C PHE A 500 16.46 1.43 20.89
N GLU A 501 16.73 0.94 19.69
CA GLU A 501 16.89 1.75 18.48
C GLU A 501 15.70 2.68 18.23
N ALA A 502 14.48 2.15 18.37
CA ALA A 502 13.26 2.93 18.17
C ALA A 502 13.02 3.98 19.27
N ASN A 503 13.60 3.81 20.46
CA ASN A 503 13.48 4.73 21.59
C ASN A 503 14.80 5.44 21.93
N ARG A 504 15.81 5.36 21.06
CA ARG A 504 17.18 5.82 21.34
C ARG A 504 17.23 7.31 21.65
N ASN A 505 16.40 8.13 21.00
CA ASN A 505 16.34 9.57 21.26
C ASN A 505 15.98 9.89 22.71
N LYS A 506 15.18 9.06 23.39
CA LYS A 506 14.85 9.24 24.82
C LYS A 506 16.04 8.94 25.72
N VAL A 507 16.87 7.97 25.33
CA VAL A 507 18.12 7.62 26.02
C VAL A 507 19.18 8.71 25.77
N ILE A 508 19.31 9.19 24.53
CA ILE A 508 20.18 10.32 24.16
C ILE A 508 19.83 11.56 24.98
N GLU A 509 18.55 11.93 25.02
CA GLU A 509 18.09 13.10 25.79
C GLU A 509 18.38 12.94 27.29
N TYR A 510 18.22 11.73 27.84
CA TYR A 510 18.58 11.46 29.23
C TYR A 510 20.09 11.66 29.47
N LEU A 511 20.94 11.12 28.58
CA LEU A 511 22.39 11.24 28.69
C LEU A 511 22.85 12.70 28.59
N HIS A 512 22.32 13.48 27.66
CA HIS A 512 22.65 14.91 27.53
C HIS A 512 22.28 15.71 28.79
N ARG A 513 21.11 15.46 29.39
CA ARG A 513 20.71 16.13 30.63
C ARG A 513 21.65 15.84 31.81
N HIS A 514 22.39 14.73 31.75
CA HIS A 514 23.38 14.33 32.76
C HIS A 514 24.82 14.59 32.30
N GLY A 515 25.01 15.46 31.30
CA GLY A 515 26.33 15.94 30.87
C GLY A 515 27.12 14.96 29.99
N ILE A 516 26.47 13.93 29.44
CA ILE A 516 27.10 12.95 28.54
C ILE A 516 26.68 13.29 27.09
N ASP A 517 27.65 13.64 26.26
CA ASP A 517 27.43 13.97 24.84
C ASP A 517 27.39 12.70 23.98
N VAL A 518 26.36 12.55 23.14
CA VAL A 518 26.21 11.45 22.18
C VAL A 518 26.41 12.02 20.78
N ARG A 519 27.50 11.62 20.13
CA ARG A 519 27.89 12.14 18.80
C ARG A 519 27.57 11.14 17.70
N ASN A 520 27.04 11.64 16.59
CA ASN A 520 26.93 10.86 15.36
C ASN A 520 28.29 10.87 14.66
N ALA A 521 28.88 9.70 14.41
CA ALA A 521 30.00 9.63 13.50
C ALA A 521 29.48 9.89 12.08
N ALA A 522 29.71 11.09 11.55
CA ALA A 522 29.55 11.33 10.13
C ALA A 522 30.46 10.35 9.37
N ARG A 523 29.91 9.67 8.35
CA ARG A 523 30.67 8.75 7.49
C ARG A 523 31.97 9.42 7.04
N SER A 524 33.10 8.96 7.57
CA SER A 524 34.35 9.05 6.82
C SER A 524 34.21 8.07 5.66
N THR A 525 33.76 8.55 4.51
CA THR A 525 33.84 7.84 3.23
C THR A 525 35.31 7.64 2.87
N PRO A 526 35.79 6.40 2.67
CA PRO A 526 36.71 6.13 1.58
C PRO A 526 35.97 6.12 0.22
#